data_AF-A0A401YKJ6-F1
#
_entry.id   AF-A0A401YKJ6-F1
#
_cell.length_a   1.000
_cell.length_b   1.000
_cell.length_c   1.000
_cell.angle_alpha   90.00
_cell.angle_beta   90.00
_cell.angle_gamma   90.00
#
_symmetry.space_group_name_H-M   'P 1'
#
loop_
_entity.id
_entity.type
_entity.pdbx_description
1 polymer ?
#
loop_
_entity_poly.entity_id
_entity_poly.type
_entity_poly.pdbx_seq_one_letter_code
_entity_poly.pdbx_strand_id
1 'polypeptide(L)'
;MVALAPDGGYSDYDDAGGFPARPEPGGRTSRVRPYTLTRGRTRYGHVLLVETLVTTLDCPQDETGDMPEVARIVHLCRGVRSVAEVAAILHMPLGVVRVLISDLASQGRISVYQAEHEAGRPDRALLERVLGGLRKI
;
A
#
# COMPACT_ATOMS: atom_id res chain seq x y z
N MET A 1 -20.29 48.40 7.00
CA MET A 1 -19.47 47.79 8.08
C MET A 1 -20.14 46.46 8.42
N VAL A 2 -19.51 45.33 8.08
CA VAL A 2 -20.07 43.97 8.24
C VAL A 2 -19.32 43.23 9.35
N ALA A 3 -20.07 42.59 10.25
CA ALA A 3 -19.82 41.31 10.94
C ALA A 3 -20.99 41.15 11.94
N LEU A 4 -21.94 40.22 11.88
CA LEU A 4 -21.99 38.76 11.69
C LEU A 4 -21.45 37.93 12.88
N ALA A 5 -22.38 37.61 13.77
CA ALA A 5 -22.49 36.43 14.63
C ALA A 5 -24.03 36.16 14.72
N PRO A 6 -24.57 34.93 14.94
CA PRO A 6 -24.05 33.93 15.88
C PRO A 6 -24.15 32.44 15.47
N ASP A 7 -23.37 31.66 16.20
CA ASP A 7 -23.60 30.33 16.79
C ASP A 7 -24.75 29.42 16.28
N GLY A 8 -24.34 28.24 15.82
CA GLY A 8 -24.70 26.98 16.49
C GLY A 8 -26.15 26.49 16.41
N GLY A 9 -26.37 25.45 15.60
CA GLY A 9 -27.45 24.49 15.87
C GLY A 9 -28.05 23.87 14.61
N TYR A 10 -27.66 22.63 14.30
CA TYR A 10 -28.55 21.72 13.59
C TYR A 10 -28.28 20.27 14.04
N SER A 11 -29.04 19.84 15.05
CA SER A 11 -29.35 18.43 15.26
C SER A 11 -30.75 18.25 14.71
N ASP A 12 -30.89 17.52 13.59
CA ASP A 12 -31.99 16.57 13.42
C ASP A 12 -31.76 15.74 12.15
N TYR A 13 -31.44 14.46 12.31
CA TYR A 13 -31.79 13.43 11.34
C TYR A 13 -32.08 12.17 12.14
N ASP A 14 -33.34 12.05 12.51
CA ASP A 14 -33.96 10.86 13.07
C ASP A 14 -33.88 9.67 12.10
N ASP A 15 -33.76 8.51 12.72
CA ASP A 15 -33.47 7.18 12.19
C ASP A 15 -34.72 6.49 11.62
N ALA A 16 -34.65 5.99 10.38
CA ALA A 16 -35.57 4.96 9.88
C ALA A 16 -35.03 4.30 8.60
N GLY A 17 -34.23 3.23 8.75
CA GLY A 17 -33.85 2.40 7.61
C GLY A 17 -32.76 1.38 7.90
N GLY A 18 -33.13 0.29 8.58
CA GLY A 18 -32.23 -0.80 8.94
C GLY A 18 -31.50 -1.42 7.74
N PHE A 19 -30.17 -1.45 7.82
CA PHE A 19 -29.34 -2.38 7.07
C PHE A 19 -29.03 -3.58 7.97
N PRO A 20 -29.20 -4.84 7.51
CA PRO A 20 -28.79 -5.98 8.29
C PRO A 20 -27.28 -5.89 8.57
N ALA A 21 -26.93 -5.91 9.85
CA ALA A 21 -25.55 -5.87 10.33
C ALA A 21 -24.72 -6.96 9.64
N ARG A 22 -23.77 -6.54 8.81
CA ARG A 22 -22.78 -7.42 8.18
C ARG A 22 -21.91 -8.03 9.30
N PRO A 23 -21.53 -9.31 9.23
CA PRO A 23 -20.96 -10.03 10.36
C PRO A 23 -19.72 -9.34 10.92
N GLU A 24 -19.76 -9.03 12.21
CA GLU A 24 -18.64 -8.52 13.00
C GLU A 24 -17.51 -9.55 12.96
N PRO A 25 -16.35 -9.25 12.35
CA PRO A 25 -15.15 -10.04 12.60
C PRO A 25 -14.71 -9.68 14.02
N GLY A 26 -15.21 -10.46 14.97
CA GLY A 26 -14.71 -10.55 16.34
C GLY A 26 -13.27 -11.05 16.34
N GLY A 27 -12.35 -10.15 16.04
CA GLY A 27 -10.97 -10.23 16.45
C GLY A 27 -10.69 -8.93 17.17
N ARG A 28 -10.20 -9.01 18.41
CA ARG A 28 -9.61 -7.85 19.10
C ARG A 28 -8.36 -7.42 18.33
N THR A 29 -8.54 -6.81 17.15
CA THR A 29 -7.49 -6.00 16.57
C THR A 29 -7.38 -4.83 17.54
N SER A 30 -6.23 -4.70 18.19
CA SER A 30 -5.85 -3.42 18.74
C SER A 30 -6.03 -2.43 17.58
N ARG A 31 -7.11 -1.63 17.62
CA ARG A 31 -7.49 -0.71 16.54
C ARG A 31 -6.57 0.51 16.62
N VAL A 32 -5.28 0.24 16.54
CA VAL A 32 -4.27 1.25 16.35
C VAL A 32 -4.64 1.94 15.03
N ARG A 33 -4.82 3.27 15.09
CA ARG A 33 -5.16 4.05 13.89
C ARG A 33 -4.08 3.76 12.84
N PRO A 34 -4.40 3.33 11.61
CA PRO A 34 -3.40 2.80 10.68
C PRO A 34 -2.17 3.70 10.45
N TYR A 35 -2.32 5.02 10.58
CA TYR A 35 -1.27 6.02 10.38
C TYR A 35 -0.35 6.25 11.60
N THR A 36 -0.62 5.64 12.76
CA THR A 36 0.32 5.68 13.89
C THR A 36 1.54 4.80 13.61
N LEU A 37 1.39 3.74 12.82
CA LEU A 37 2.49 2.88 12.37
C LEU A 37 3.56 3.68 11.61
N THR A 38 3.12 4.70 10.86
CA THR A 38 4.02 5.60 10.13
C THR A 38 4.37 6.86 10.93
N ARG A 39 3.87 7.00 12.16
CA ARG A 39 3.96 8.22 13.00
C ARG A 39 3.47 9.48 12.27
N GLY A 40 2.44 9.34 11.43
CA GLY A 40 1.90 10.44 10.61
C GLY A 40 2.68 10.72 9.32
N ARG A 41 3.77 9.99 9.02
CA ARG A 41 4.47 10.10 7.74
C ARG A 41 3.59 9.53 6.63
N THR A 42 3.40 10.32 5.57
CA THR A 42 2.69 9.94 4.34
C THR A 42 3.56 10.05 3.09
N ARG A 43 4.77 10.61 3.23
CA ARG A 43 5.76 10.69 2.16
C ARG A 43 6.63 9.44 2.17
N TYR A 44 6.93 8.96 0.98
CA TYR A 44 7.84 7.87 0.70
C TYR A 44 8.87 8.35 -0.33
N GLY A 45 10.12 7.90 -0.20
CA GLY A 45 11.26 8.37 -1.02
C GLY A 45 11.32 7.72 -2.41
N HIS A 46 10.70 6.55 -2.58
CA HIS A 46 10.68 5.81 -3.84
C HIS A 46 9.31 5.90 -4.51
N VAL A 47 9.27 6.00 -5.85
CA VAL A 47 8.00 5.90 -6.59
C VAL A 47 7.50 4.45 -6.53
N LEU A 48 6.59 4.18 -5.59
CA LEU A 48 5.99 2.87 -5.37
C LEU A 48 4.57 2.87 -5.94
N LEU A 49 4.44 2.51 -7.22
CA LEU A 49 3.13 2.26 -7.83
C LEU A 49 2.51 0.99 -7.23
N VAL A 50 1.24 0.73 -7.55
CA VAL A 50 0.51 -0.40 -6.95
C VAL A 50 1.09 -1.73 -7.46
N GLU A 51 1.47 -1.75 -8.73
CA GLU A 51 2.06 -2.85 -9.47
C GLU A 51 3.57 -3.00 -9.29
N THR A 52 4.24 -2.04 -8.62
CA THR A 52 5.69 -2.09 -8.40
C THR A 52 6.06 -3.37 -7.67
N LEU A 53 7.02 -4.12 -8.23
CA LEU A 53 7.51 -5.36 -7.64
C LEU A 53 8.61 -5.05 -6.62
N VAL A 54 8.60 -5.80 -5.53
CA VAL A 54 9.57 -5.70 -4.44
C VAL A 54 10.02 -7.09 -4.01
N THR A 55 11.26 -7.19 -3.52
CA THR A 55 11.81 -8.42 -2.92
C THR A 55 12.77 -8.06 -1.79
N THR A 56 12.93 -8.94 -0.81
CA THR A 56 14.01 -8.79 0.19
C THR A 56 15.35 -9.03 -0.46
N LEU A 57 16.35 -8.28 -0.01
CA LEU A 57 17.76 -8.57 -0.27
C LEU A 57 18.24 -9.59 0.75
N ASP A 58 18.96 -10.63 0.31
CA ASP A 58 19.54 -11.66 1.18
C ASP A 58 20.70 -11.06 2.00
N CYS A 59 20.34 -10.30 3.04
CA CYS A 59 21.26 -9.75 4.01
C CYS A 59 20.94 -10.38 5.38
N PRO A 60 21.92 -10.99 6.07
CA PRO A 60 21.72 -11.48 7.44
C PRO A 60 21.57 -10.26 8.36
N GLN A 61 20.34 -9.78 8.50
CA GLN A 61 20.03 -8.67 9.40
C GLN A 61 19.30 -9.18 10.63
N ASP A 62 19.67 -8.58 11.76
CA ASP A 62 19.00 -8.79 13.03
C ASP A 62 17.60 -8.15 12.95
N GLU A 63 16.57 -8.99 12.82
CA GLU A 63 15.16 -8.59 12.95
C GLU A 63 14.82 -8.18 14.40
N THR A 64 15.80 -8.29 15.31
CA THR A 64 15.71 -8.00 16.74
C THR A 64 15.40 -6.52 16.96
N GLY A 65 14.15 -6.21 17.27
CA GLY A 65 13.67 -4.84 17.56
C GLY A 65 12.75 -4.24 16.51
N ASP A 66 12.51 -4.94 15.40
CA ASP A 66 11.54 -4.50 14.40
C ASP A 66 10.10 -4.58 14.92
N MET A 67 9.25 -3.68 14.42
CA MET A 67 7.81 -3.79 14.60
C MET A 67 7.30 -5.07 13.90
N PRO A 68 6.27 -5.75 14.43
CA PRO A 68 5.76 -6.99 13.85
C PRO A 68 5.22 -6.81 12.42
N GLU A 69 4.79 -5.60 12.04
CA GLU A 69 4.42 -5.25 10.67
C GLU A 69 5.62 -5.27 9.72
N VAL A 70 6.77 -4.77 10.17
CA VAL A 70 8.01 -4.70 9.37
C VAL A 70 8.55 -6.10 9.12
N ALA A 71 8.68 -6.92 10.17
CA ALA A 71 9.10 -8.31 10.05
C ALA A 71 8.18 -9.12 9.12
N ARG A 72 6.86 -8.87 9.16
CA ARG A 72 5.90 -9.50 8.23
C ARG A 72 6.10 -9.08 6.78
N ILE A 73 6.36 -7.80 6.51
CA ILE A 73 6.66 -7.31 5.15
C ILE A 73 7.94 -7.99 4.63
N VAL A 74 9.01 -8.01 5.43
CA VAL A 74 10.28 -8.67 5.05
C VAL A 74 10.04 -10.15 4.76
N HIS A 75 9.32 -10.86 5.64
CA HIS A 75 9.00 -12.27 5.40
C HIS A 75 8.22 -12.51 4.09
N LEU A 76 7.18 -11.70 3.82
CA LEU A 76 6.37 -11.83 2.60
C LEU A 76 7.17 -11.53 1.33
N CYS A 77 8.09 -10.57 1.40
CA CYS A 77 8.91 -10.15 0.27
C CYS A 77 10.11 -11.08 0.01
N ARG A 78 10.25 -12.22 0.70
CA ARG A 78 11.24 -13.26 0.33
C ARG A 78 11.03 -13.83 -1.06
N GLY A 79 9.80 -13.77 -1.56
CA GLY A 79 9.49 -13.91 -2.98
C GLY A 79 9.15 -12.54 -3.58
N VAL A 80 9.31 -12.41 -4.90
CA VAL A 80 8.92 -11.19 -5.62
C VAL A 80 7.41 -10.99 -5.49
N ARG A 81 7.00 -9.82 -5.00
CA ARG A 81 5.59 -9.44 -4.81
C ARG A 81 5.34 -8.01 -5.22
N SER A 82 4.14 -7.71 -5.71
CA SER A 82 3.71 -6.33 -5.92
C SER A 82 3.36 -5.62 -4.60
N VAL A 83 3.48 -4.29 -4.57
CA VAL A 83 3.04 -3.47 -3.42
C VAL A 83 1.55 -3.70 -3.11
N ALA A 84 0.72 -3.90 -4.15
CA ALA A 84 -0.70 -4.23 -4.02
C ALA A 84 -0.91 -5.52 -3.22
N GLU A 85 -0.21 -6.59 -3.59
CA GLU A 85 -0.33 -7.89 -2.95
C GLU A 85 0.09 -7.80 -1.48
N VAL A 86 1.20 -7.10 -1.18
CA VAL A 86 1.66 -6.93 0.19
C VAL A 86 0.59 -6.24 1.04
N ALA A 87 -0.03 -5.16 0.53
CA ALA A 87 -1.10 -4.46 1.23
C ALA A 87 -2.36 -5.31 1.42
N ALA A 88 -2.75 -6.07 0.39
CA ALA A 88 -3.90 -6.95 0.44
C ALA A 88 -3.71 -8.10 1.45
N ILE A 89 -2.57 -8.77 1.42
CA ILE A 89 -2.25 -9.91 2.29
C ILE A 89 -2.16 -9.47 3.75
N LEU A 90 -1.56 -8.31 4.01
CA LEU A 90 -1.40 -7.79 5.37
C LEU A 90 -2.65 -7.07 5.89
N HIS A 91 -3.68 -6.90 5.05
CA HIS A 91 -4.88 -6.11 5.36
C HIS A 91 -4.56 -4.71 5.89
N MET A 92 -3.53 -4.07 5.33
CA MET A 92 -3.08 -2.73 5.72
C MET A 92 -3.38 -1.70 4.62
N PRO A 93 -3.64 -0.43 4.98
CA PRO A 93 -3.81 0.62 3.97
C PRO A 93 -2.58 0.77 3.10
N LEU A 94 -2.79 0.95 1.79
CA LEU A 94 -1.73 1.06 0.80
C LEU A 94 -0.66 2.12 1.16
N GLY A 95 -1.09 3.27 1.68
CA GLY A 95 -0.18 4.34 2.08
C GLY A 95 0.77 3.93 3.23
N VAL A 96 0.29 3.13 4.18
CA VAL A 96 1.12 2.61 5.28
C VAL A 96 2.17 1.67 4.73
N VAL A 97 1.76 0.73 3.88
CA VAL A 97 2.67 -0.24 3.26
C VAL A 97 3.74 0.45 2.41
N ARG A 98 3.37 1.46 1.61
CA ARG A 98 4.33 2.25 0.82
C ARG A 98 5.38 2.94 1.69
N VAL A 99 4.98 3.52 2.82
CA VAL A 99 5.93 4.16 3.73
C VAL A 99 6.88 3.12 4.33
N LEU A 100 6.36 1.99 4.83
CA LEU A 100 7.19 0.93 5.42
C LEU A 100 8.15 0.30 4.39
N ILE A 101 7.68 0.01 3.18
CA ILE A 101 8.51 -0.51 2.09
C ILE A 101 9.58 0.52 1.69
N SER A 102 9.23 1.81 1.63
CA SER A 102 10.20 2.85 1.32
C SER A 102 11.28 2.98 2.40
N ASP A 103 10.93 2.84 3.67
CA ASP A 103 11.88 2.84 4.79
C ASP A 103 12.82 1.63 4.68
N LEU A 104 12.27 0.43 4.42
CA LEU A 104 13.04 -0.80 4.22
C LEU A 104 13.96 -0.72 3.00
N ALA A 105 13.51 -0.11 1.91
CA ALA A 105 14.32 0.10 0.72
C ALA A 105 15.48 1.09 0.99
N SER A 106 15.21 2.16 1.76
CA SER A 106 16.25 3.11 2.19
C SER A 106 17.30 2.47 3.11
N GLN A 107 16.93 1.43 3.85
CA GLN A 107 17.82 0.63 4.68
C GLN A 107 18.58 -0.47 3.90
N GLY A 108 18.32 -0.62 2.59
CA GLY A 108 18.92 -1.69 1.78
C GLY A 108 18.39 -3.08 2.10
N ARG A 109 17.20 -3.20 2.72
CA ARG A 109 16.56 -4.48 3.08
C ARG A 109 15.63 -4.99 2.00
N ILE A 110 15.03 -4.07 1.25
CA ILE A 110 14.14 -4.37 0.13
C ILE A 110 14.72 -3.77 -1.14
N SER A 111 14.78 -4.59 -2.19
CA SER A 111 15.00 -4.13 -3.55
C SER A 111 13.66 -3.79 -4.20
N VAL A 112 13.60 -2.64 -4.86
CA VAL A 112 12.42 -2.15 -5.57
C VAL A 112 12.69 -2.22 -7.07
N TYR A 113 11.92 -3.02 -7.79
CA TYR A 113 11.98 -3.09 -9.24
C TYR A 113 11.15 -1.96 -9.82
N GLN A 114 11.83 -0.90 -10.23
CA GLN A 114 11.16 0.14 -11.00
C GLN A 114 10.84 -0.42 -12.38
N ALA A 115 9.55 -0.48 -12.70
CA ALA A 115 9.14 -0.62 -14.09
C ALA A 115 9.59 0.66 -14.79
N GLU A 116 10.64 0.58 -15.61
CA GLU A 116 11.11 1.67 -16.44
C GLU A 116 9.98 2.09 -17.39
N HIS A 117 9.09 2.97 -16.91
CA HIS A 117 8.09 3.63 -17.75
C HIS A 117 8.75 4.64 -18.71
N GLU A 118 10.07 4.85 -18.58
CA GLU A 118 10.89 5.68 -19.45
C GLU A 118 11.47 4.93 -20.65
N ALA A 119 11.30 3.60 -20.74
CA ALA A 119 11.47 2.91 -22.02
C ALA A 119 10.32 3.37 -22.92
N GLY A 120 10.60 4.35 -23.78
CA GLY A 120 9.65 4.97 -24.69
C GLY A 120 8.77 3.95 -25.43
N ARG A 121 7.64 4.47 -25.98
CA ARG A 121 6.59 3.70 -26.67
C ARG A 121 7.16 2.42 -27.31
N PRO A 122 6.72 1.22 -26.88
CA PRO A 122 7.31 -0.03 -27.35
C PRO A 122 7.33 -0.06 -28.87
N ASP A 123 8.45 -0.52 -29.44
CA ASP A 123 8.65 -0.54 -30.87
C ASP A 123 7.46 -1.22 -31.56
N ARG A 124 6.91 -0.58 -32.58
CA ARG A 124 5.78 -1.09 -33.35
C ARG A 124 6.07 -2.50 -33.87
N ALA A 125 7.30 -2.79 -34.28
CA ALA A 125 7.66 -4.12 -34.76
C ALA A 125 7.55 -5.19 -33.66
N LEU A 126 7.85 -4.85 -32.40
CA LEU A 126 7.59 -5.74 -31.27
C LEU A 126 6.09 -5.98 -31.09
N LEU A 127 5.28 -4.93 -31.11
CA LEU A 127 3.83 -5.04 -30.94
C LEU A 127 3.16 -5.87 -32.05
N GLU A 128 3.57 -5.68 -33.31
CA GLU A 128 3.08 -6.48 -34.45
C GLU A 128 3.47 -7.96 -34.31
N ARG A 129 4.69 -8.27 -33.83
CA ARG A 129 5.11 -9.66 -33.55
C ARG A 129 4.29 -10.30 -32.43
N VAL A 130 4.07 -9.58 -31.33
CA VAL A 130 3.24 -10.07 -30.21
C VAL A 130 1.80 -10.31 -30.68
N LEU A 131 1.22 -9.36 -31.42
CA LEU A 131 -0.12 -9.49 -31.99
C LEU A 131 -0.24 -10.70 -32.92
N GLY A 132 0.75 -10.91 -33.78
CA GLY A 132 0.82 -12.09 -34.65
C GLY A 132 0.93 -13.40 -33.88
N GLY A 133 1.65 -13.40 -32.76
CA GLY A 133 1.74 -14.56 -31.86
C GLY A 133 0.42 -14.87 -31.16
N LEU A 134 -0.22 -13.86 -30.56
CA LEU A 134 -1.49 -14.01 -29.83
C LEU A 134 -2.66 -14.44 -30.72
N ARG A 135 -2.66 -14.11 -32.02
CA ARG A 135 -3.71 -14.50 -32.99
C ARG A 135 -3.56 -15.91 -33.54
N LYS A 136 -2.43 -16.58 -33.27
CA LYS A 136 -2.15 -17.96 -33.73
C LYS A 136 -2.47 -19.02 -32.67
N ILE A 137 -2.99 -18.59 -31.53
CA ILE A 137 -3.45 -19.42 -30.42
C ILE A 137 -4.97 -19.38 -30.43
#